data_AF-A0A2R6CFN3-F1
#
_entry.id   AF-A0A2R6CFN3-F1
#
_cell.length_a   1.000
_cell.length_b   1.000
_cell.length_c   1.000
_cell.angle_alpha   90.00
_cell.angle_beta   90.00
_cell.angle_gamma   90.00
#
_symmetry.space_group_name_H-M   'P 1'
#
loop_
_entity.id
_entity.type
_entity.pdbx_description
1 polymer ?
#
loop_
_entity_poly.entity_id
_entity_poly.type
_entity_poly.pdbx_seq_one_letter_code
_entity_poly.pdbx_strand_id
1 'polypeptide(L)'
;VVARDHDNRLVEQPPVVEGDRITALLDWGNAHVSTPGYAIARAEMRFVDWFRPPADERDRLRAALRAGYRAHRPLPPGYETVAGLWKAAWLGQSVGRLARHTHTRRGRRQLRRHVESLLE
;
A
#
# COMPACT_ATOMS: atom_id res chain seq x y z
N VAL A 1 6.40 6.38 0.46
CA VAL A 1 7.66 6.87 1.05
C VAL A 1 7.62 6.51 2.53
N VAL A 2 8.75 6.14 3.12
CA VAL A 2 8.78 5.64 4.50
C VAL A 2 9.06 6.82 5.42
N ALA A 3 8.13 7.12 6.31
CA ALA A 3 8.35 8.06 7.40
C ALA A 3 8.43 7.27 8.71
N ARG A 4 9.21 7.82 9.64
CA ARG A 4 9.42 7.26 10.97
C ARG A 4 8.44 7.93 11.92
N ASP A 5 7.81 7.16 12.80
CA ASP A 5 7.07 7.73 13.92
C ASP A 5 8.05 8.26 15.00
N HIS A 6 7.50 8.79 16.08
CA HIS A 6 8.25 9.29 17.24
C HIS A 6 9.08 8.19 17.94
N ASP A 7 8.71 6.91 17.74
CA ASP A 7 9.40 5.72 18.23
C ASP A 7 10.34 5.10 17.18
N ASN A 8 10.63 5.82 16.09
CA ASN A 8 11.57 5.42 15.05
C ASN A 8 11.16 4.16 14.26
N ARG A 9 9.89 3.74 14.33
CA ARG A 9 9.35 2.60 13.58
C ARG A 9 9.05 3.00 12.14
N LEU A 10 9.32 2.09 11.20
CA LEU A 10 8.96 2.29 9.79
C LEU A 10 7.45 2.12 9.66
N VAL A 11 6.71 3.22 9.66
CA VAL A 11 5.27 3.21 9.43
C VAL A 11 5.01 3.74 8.04
N GLU A 12 4.44 2.89 7.18
CA GLU A 12 3.79 3.37 5.97
C GLU A 12 2.59 4.21 6.40
N GLN A 13 2.66 5.54 6.25
CA GLN A 13 1.69 6.43 6.90
C GLN A 13 0.26 6.17 6.38
N PRO A 14 -0.66 5.71 7.25
CA PRO A 14 -2.05 5.42 6.92
C PRO A 14 -2.87 6.72 6.78
N PRO A 15 -4.14 6.64 6.35
CA PRO A 15 -5.09 7.74 6.52
C PRO A 15 -5.03 8.33 7.92
N VAL A 16 -5.19 9.65 8.03
CA VAL A 16 -5.48 10.30 9.31
C VAL A 16 -6.92 9.99 9.66
N VAL A 17 -7.14 9.47 10.88
CA VAL A 17 -8.44 9.05 11.37
C VAL A 17 -8.79 9.89 12.60
N GLU A 18 -10.00 10.43 12.62
CA GLU A 18 -10.58 11.09 13.78
C GLU A 18 -11.87 10.34 14.17
N GLY A 19 -11.86 9.70 15.33
CA GLY A 19 -12.92 8.75 15.72
C GLY A 19 -12.98 7.56 14.76
N ASP A 20 -14.09 7.44 14.03
CA ASP A 20 -14.35 6.40 13.03
C ASP A 20 -14.27 6.91 11.58
N ARG A 21 -13.80 8.15 11.36
CA ARG A 21 -13.79 8.80 10.04
C ARG A 21 -12.38 9.04 9.54
N ILE A 22 -12.14 8.71 8.27
CA ILE A 22 -10.93 9.12 7.55
C ILE A 22 -11.06 10.61 7.21
N THR A 23 -10.15 11.43 7.72
CA THR A 23 -10.17 12.89 7.54
C THR A 23 -9.11 13.38 6.54
N ALA A 24 -8.00 12.67 6.40
CA ALA A 24 -6.96 13.02 5.43
C ALA A 24 -6.22 11.81 4.88
N LEU A 25 -5.70 11.97 3.65
CA LEU A 25 -4.74 11.08 3.04
C LEU A 25 -3.41 11.84 2.87
N LEU A 26 -2.31 11.24 3.34
CA LEU A 26 -0.98 11.83 3.32
C LEU A 26 -0.08 11.16 2.25
N ASP A 27 1.14 11.68 2.08
CA ASP A 27 2.19 11.14 1.19
C ASP A 27 1.78 11.04 -0.30
N TRP A 28 1.29 12.16 -0.87
CA TRP A 28 1.01 12.30 -2.30
C TRP A 28 2.26 12.43 -3.17
N GLY A 29 3.46 12.51 -2.59
CA GLY A 29 4.73 12.65 -3.33
C GLY A 29 5.04 11.48 -4.27
N ASN A 30 4.33 10.35 -4.11
CA ASN A 30 4.38 9.20 -5.01
C ASN A 30 3.01 8.91 -5.65
N ALA A 31 2.22 9.95 -5.93
CA ALA A 31 1.07 9.83 -6.79
C ALA A 31 1.54 9.48 -8.21
N HIS A 32 0.93 8.47 -8.82
CA HIS A 32 1.23 8.05 -10.19
C HIS A 32 -0.07 8.00 -10.96
N VAL A 33 -0.04 8.46 -12.22
CA VAL A 33 -1.14 8.22 -13.15
C VAL A 33 -1.14 6.74 -13.50
N SER A 34 -2.31 6.11 -13.40
CA SER A 34 -2.47 4.69 -13.66
C SER A 34 -3.88 4.38 -14.14
N THR A 35 -4.10 3.14 -14.57
CA THR A 35 -5.43 2.67 -14.93
C THR A 35 -6.33 2.62 -13.69
N PRO A 36 -7.65 2.84 -13.84
CA PRO A 36 -8.60 2.74 -12.74
C PRO A 36 -8.48 1.42 -11.96
N GLY A 37 -8.33 0.30 -12.69
CA GLY A 37 -8.20 -1.04 -12.10
C GLY A 37 -6.93 -1.22 -11.27
N TYR A 38 -5.80 -0.71 -11.73
CA TYR A 38 -4.56 -0.74 -10.95
C TYR A 38 -4.65 0.16 -9.71
N ALA A 39 -5.25 1.35 -9.85
CA ALA A 39 -5.39 2.30 -8.74
C ALA A 39 -6.21 1.70 -7.58
N ILE A 40 -7.36 1.09 -7.86
CA ILE A 40 -8.17 0.44 -6.83
C ILE A 40 -7.52 -0.83 -6.28
N ALA A 41 -6.87 -1.65 -7.12
CA ALA A 41 -6.15 -2.83 -6.65
C ALA A 41 -5.01 -2.48 -5.69
N ARG A 42 -4.29 -1.39 -5.97
CA ARG A 42 -3.27 -0.83 -5.09
C ARG A 42 -3.88 -0.31 -3.77
N ALA A 43 -5.05 0.33 -3.82
CA ALA A 43 -5.74 0.78 -2.62
C ALA A 43 -6.18 -0.40 -1.74
N GLU A 44 -6.77 -1.45 -2.32
CA GLU A 44 -7.09 -2.69 -1.60
C GLU A 44 -5.84 -3.32 -0.98
N MET A 45 -4.73 -3.38 -1.73
CA MET A 45 -3.50 -3.94 -1.22
C MET A 45 -2.97 -3.15 -0.01
N ARG A 46 -2.97 -1.82 -0.10
CA ARG A 46 -2.36 -0.95 0.91
C ARG A 46 -3.22 -0.78 2.17
N PHE A 47 -4.53 -0.70 2.02
CA PHE A 47 -5.44 -0.41 3.14
C PHE A 47 -6.11 -1.64 3.72
N VAL A 48 -6.09 -2.77 3.00
CA VAL A 48 -6.76 -4.00 3.46
C VAL A 48 -5.77 -5.16 3.52
N ASP A 49 -5.21 -5.57 2.38
CA ASP A 49 -4.49 -6.85 2.30
C ASP A 49 -3.17 -6.84 3.05
N TRP A 50 -2.50 -5.69 3.12
CA TRP A 50 -1.22 -5.53 3.83
C TRP A 50 -1.33 -5.86 5.32
N PHE A 51 -2.46 -5.50 5.95
CA PHE A 51 -2.70 -5.72 7.38
C PHE A 51 -3.19 -7.14 7.70
N ARG A 52 -3.42 -7.96 6.68
CA ARG A 52 -3.84 -9.36 6.79
C ARG A 52 -4.98 -9.60 7.80
N PRO A 53 -6.09 -8.85 7.75
CA PRO A 53 -7.24 -9.11 8.62
C PRO A 53 -7.83 -10.51 8.34
N PRO A 54 -8.65 -11.03 9.28
CA PRO A 54 -9.47 -12.23 9.07
C PRO A 54 -10.19 -12.22 7.72
N ALA A 55 -10.45 -13.39 7.16
CA ALA A 55 -10.94 -13.51 5.79
C ALA A 55 -12.27 -12.79 5.55
N ASP A 56 -13.21 -12.92 6.48
CA ASP A 56 -14.52 -12.27 6.45
C ASP A 56 -14.41 -10.74 6.55
N GLU A 57 -13.52 -10.24 7.41
CA GLU A 57 -13.26 -8.81 7.56
C GLU A 57 -12.60 -8.24 6.31
N ARG A 58 -11.60 -8.96 5.76
CA ARG A 58 -10.93 -8.60 4.51
C ARG A 58 -11.92 -8.44 3.36
N ASP A 59 -12.86 -9.36 3.23
CA ASP A 59 -13.83 -9.34 2.15
C ASP A 59 -14.86 -8.21 2.35
N ARG A 60 -15.29 -7.96 3.60
CA ARG A 60 -16.11 -6.79 3.97
C ARG A 60 -15.41 -5.46 3.63
N LEU A 61 -14.14 -5.31 4.00
CA LEU A 61 -13.36 -4.09 3.74
C LEU A 61 -13.14 -3.86 2.25
N ARG A 62 -12.82 -4.90 1.47
CA ARG A 62 -12.71 -4.80 0.00
C ARG A 62 -14.04 -4.41 -0.63
N ALA A 63 -15.15 -4.99 -0.18
CA ALA A 63 -16.48 -4.64 -0.66
C ALA A 63 -16.83 -3.18 -0.35
N ALA A 64 -16.57 -2.70 0.87
CA ALA A 64 -16.79 -1.32 1.27
C ALA A 64 -15.97 -0.34 0.43
N LEU A 65 -14.68 -0.64 0.22
CA LEU A 65 -13.79 0.18 -0.61
C LEU A 65 -14.27 0.26 -2.07
N ARG A 66 -14.67 -0.88 -2.65
CA ARG A 66 -15.24 -0.92 -4.02
C ARG A 66 -16.55 -0.17 -4.11
N ALA A 67 -17.42 -0.28 -3.11
CA ALA A 67 -18.69 0.44 -3.07
C ALA A 67 -18.46 1.97 -3.04
N GLY A 68 -17.57 2.44 -2.17
CA GLY A 68 -17.17 3.85 -2.12
C GLY A 68 -16.56 4.34 -3.43
N TYR A 69 -15.71 3.53 -4.08
CA TYR A 69 -15.14 3.87 -5.39
C TYR A 69 -16.23 3.98 -6.48
N ARG A 70 -17.16 3.01 -6.52
CA ARG A 70 -18.28 2.99 -7.49
C ARG A 70 -19.21 4.19 -7.40
N ALA A 71 -19.33 4.80 -6.21
CA ALA A 71 -20.09 6.04 -6.03
C ALA A 71 -19.53 7.22 -6.86
N HIS A 72 -18.25 7.18 -7.23
CA HIS A 72 -17.60 8.24 -8.01
C HIS A 72 -17.18 7.80 -9.42
N ARG A 73 -16.85 6.51 -9.61
CA ARG A 73 -16.39 6.00 -10.92
C ARG A 73 -16.71 4.51 -11.07
N PRO A 74 -17.18 4.05 -12.26
CA PRO A 74 -17.37 2.63 -12.49
C PRO A 74 -16.06 1.85 -12.36
N LEU A 75 -16.15 0.62 -11.85
CA LEU A 75 -15.04 -0.32 -11.92
C LEU A 75 -14.84 -0.80 -13.36
N PRO A 76 -13.60 -1.12 -13.76
CA PRO A 76 -13.36 -1.80 -15.01
C PRO A 76 -14.17 -3.10 -15.10
N PRO A 77 -14.70 -3.45 -16.28
CA PRO A 77 -15.36 -4.74 -16.50
C PRO A 77 -14.46 -5.91 -16.08
N GLY A 78 -15.01 -6.87 -15.34
CA GLY A 78 -14.28 -8.04 -14.87
C GLY A 78 -13.17 -7.73 -13.84
N TYR A 79 -13.22 -6.56 -13.19
CA TYR A 79 -12.23 -6.15 -12.20
C TYR A 79 -11.99 -7.24 -11.14
N GLU A 80 -13.03 -7.85 -10.62
CA GLU A 80 -12.97 -8.90 -9.59
C GLU A 80 -12.11 -10.09 -10.05
N THR A 81 -12.14 -10.43 -11.34
CA THR A 81 -11.34 -11.50 -11.95
C THR A 81 -9.88 -11.09 -12.13
N VAL A 82 -9.61 -9.82 -12.47
CA VAL A 82 -8.24 -9.33 -12.77
C VAL A 82 -7.56 -8.62 -11.59
N ALA A 83 -8.25 -8.39 -10.49
CA ALA A 83 -7.74 -7.66 -9.33
C ALA A 83 -6.48 -8.32 -8.75
N GLY A 84 -6.43 -9.66 -8.73
CA GLY A 84 -5.26 -10.41 -8.31
C GLY A 84 -4.02 -10.12 -9.17
N LEU A 85 -4.19 -9.99 -10.50
CA LEU A 85 -3.10 -9.65 -11.41
C LEU A 85 -2.57 -8.24 -11.15
N TRP A 86 -3.46 -7.26 -10.94
CA TRP A 86 -3.04 -5.91 -10.61
C TRP A 86 -2.30 -5.81 -9.28
N LYS A 87 -2.75 -6.57 -8.28
CA LYS A 87 -2.08 -6.70 -6.98
C LYS A 87 -0.70 -7.34 -7.13
N ALA A 88 -0.58 -8.40 -7.93
CA ALA A 88 0.70 -9.03 -8.23
C ALA A 88 1.66 -8.08 -8.96
N ALA A 89 1.15 -7.31 -9.94
CA ALA A 89 1.94 -6.30 -10.64
C ALA A 89 2.45 -5.20 -9.69
N TRP A 90 1.62 -4.76 -8.75
CA TRP A 90 2.05 -3.82 -7.71
C TRP A 90 3.14 -4.41 -6.81
N LEU A 91 2.96 -5.65 -6.33
CA LEU A 91 3.98 -6.34 -5.52
C LEU A 91 5.31 -6.46 -6.28
N GLY A 92 5.27 -6.86 -7.55
CA GLY A 92 6.45 -6.93 -8.40
C GLY A 92 7.15 -5.58 -8.55
N GLN A 93 6.40 -4.49 -8.75
CA GLN A 93 6.97 -3.14 -8.80
C GLN A 93 7.59 -2.69 -7.46
N SER A 94 6.98 -3.06 -6.33
CA SER A 94 7.49 -2.76 -5.00
C SER A 94 8.80 -3.50 -4.72
N VAL A 95 8.87 -4.79 -5.07
CA VAL A 95 10.10 -5.59 -4.99
C VAL A 95 11.18 -5.05 -5.92
N GLY A 96 10.85 -4.73 -7.17
CA GLY A 96 11.80 -4.16 -8.13
C GLY A 96 12.34 -2.78 -7.70
N ARG A 97 11.55 -1.97 -7.00
CA ARG A 97 12.02 -0.73 -6.37
C ARG A 97 13.01 -1.01 -5.24
N LEU A 98 12.71 -1.97 -4.37
CA LEU A 98 13.61 -2.36 -3.29
C LEU A 98 14.94 -2.92 -3.82
N ALA A 99 14.89 -3.82 -4.80
CA ALA A 99 16.07 -4.42 -5.43
C ALA A 99 16.99 -3.36 -6.04
N ARG A 100 16.45 -2.39 -6.79
CA ARG A 100 17.27 -1.29 -7.32
C ARG A 100 17.92 -0.46 -6.22
N HIS A 101 17.25 -0.30 -5.09
CA HIS A 101 17.81 0.37 -3.93
C HIS A 101 18.99 -0.42 -3.32
N THR A 102 18.87 -1.74 -3.24
CA THR A 102 19.92 -2.63 -2.70
C THR A 102 21.12 -2.82 -3.64
N HIS A 103 20.98 -2.57 -4.94
CA HIS A 103 22.11 -2.58 -5.88
C HIS A 103 23.03 -1.35 -5.73
N THR A 104 22.61 -0.30 -5.04
CA THR A 104 23.48 0.87 -4.80
C THR A 104 24.38 0.68 -3.58
N ARG A 105 25.64 1.14 -3.64
CA ARG A 105 26.56 1.12 -2.49
C ARG A 105 25.99 1.84 -1.27
N ARG A 106 25.18 2.88 -1.48
CA ARG A 106 24.49 3.65 -0.43
C ARG A 106 23.35 2.85 0.21
N GLY A 107 22.48 2.23 -0.60
CA GLY A 107 21.37 1.43 -0.11
C GLY A 107 21.81 0.23 0.71
N ARG A 108 22.90 -0.46 0.32
CA ARG A 108 23.47 -1.56 1.12
C ARG A 108 23.93 -1.12 2.51
N ARG A 109 24.58 0.04 2.61
CA ARG A 109 25.03 0.60 3.91
C ARG A 109 23.86 1.01 4.80
N GLN A 110 22.74 1.42 4.22
CA GLN A 110 21.53 1.79 4.96
C GLN A 110 20.77 0.55 5.45
N LEU A 111 20.68 -0.49 4.62
CA LEU A 111 20.07 -1.76 4.99
C LEU A 111 20.85 -2.46 6.10
N ARG A 112 22.19 -2.46 6.01
CA ARG A 112 23.04 -3.04 7.05
C ARG A 112 22.83 -2.37 8.40
N ARG A 113 22.85 -1.03 8.44
CA ARG A 113 22.57 -0.26 9.65
C ARG A 113 21.18 -0.52 10.23
N HIS A 114 20.19 -0.75 9.36
CA HIS A 114 18.83 -1.04 9.80
C HIS A 114 18.70 -2.43 10.40
N VAL A 115 19.39 -3.43 9.84
CA VAL A 115 19.46 -4.78 10.40
C VAL A 115 20.24 -4.77 11.72
N GLU A 116 21.37 -4.07 11.78
CA GLU A 116 22.15 -3.88 13.02
C GLU A 116 21.26 -3.28 14.13
N SER A 117 20.49 -2.22 13.84
CA SER A 117 19.58 -1.60 14.84
C SER A 117 18.36 -2.44 15.26
N LEU A 118 18.05 -3.54 14.57
CA LEU A 118 16.93 -4.43 14.89
C LEU A 118 17.38 -5.66 15.70
N LEU A 119 18.69 -5.89 15.78
CA LEU A 119 19.31 -6.99 16.52
C LEU A 119 19.88 -6.55 17.87
N GLU A 120 19.91 -5.23 18.13
CA GLU A 120 20.11 -4.61 19.45
C GLU A 120 18.77 -4.39 20.16
#